data_AF-A0A1E1WLY9-F1
#
_entry.id   AF-A0A1E1WLY9-F1
#
_cell.length_a   1.000
_cell.length_b   1.000
_cell.length_c   1.000
_cell.angle_alpha   90.00
_cell.angle_beta   90.00
_cell.angle_gamma   90.00
#
_symmetry.space_group_name_H-M   'P 1'
#
loop_
_entity.id
_entity.type
_entity.pdbx_description
1 polymer ?
#
loop_
_entity_poly.entity_id
_entity_poly.type
_entity_poly.pdbx_seq_one_letter_code
_entity_poly.pdbx_strand_id
1 'polypeptide(L)'
;MPQCLFFLFARFKVHRNGNASEVLKSIAHMDNSNKQYFLMMENITSSYRRPCVLDLKMGTRQHGDDATAEKRTKQIAKCQASTSATLGVRLCGMQVYIPETGTCFRRDKYWGRSLSEAGLRDALREFFAGGRGLRA
;
A
#
# COMPACT_ATOMS: atom_id res chain seq x y z
N MET A 1 13.18 -5.99 17.90
CA MET A 1 13.41 -6.02 16.44
C MET A 1 12.15 -5.57 15.71
N PRO A 2 11.99 -4.31 15.26
CA PRO A 2 10.88 -3.95 14.41
C PRO A 2 11.32 -4.10 12.94
N GLN A 3 11.08 -5.28 12.37
CA GLN A 3 11.26 -5.50 10.93
C GLN A 3 10.28 -4.58 10.18
N CYS A 4 10.82 -3.65 9.39
CA CYS A 4 10.01 -2.82 8.50
C CYS A 4 9.55 -3.67 7.32
N LEU A 5 8.26 -4.00 7.31
CA LEU A 5 7.68 -4.87 6.30
C LEU A 5 7.36 -4.03 5.05
N PHE A 6 8.14 -4.24 3.99
CA PHE A 6 7.85 -3.71 2.67
C PHE A 6 6.61 -4.42 2.12
N PHE A 7 5.58 -3.65 1.78
CA PHE A 7 4.42 -4.16 1.07
C PHE A 7 4.40 -3.70 -0.38
N LEU A 8 4.01 -4.60 -1.25
CA LEU A 8 3.56 -4.36 -2.61
C LEU A 8 2.17 -4.96 -2.64
N PHE A 9 1.12 -4.19 -2.31
CA PHE A 9 -0.24 -4.69 -2.50
C PHE A 9 -1.28 -3.61 -2.74
N ALA A 10 -2.16 -3.91 -3.70
CA ALA A 10 -3.32 -3.13 -4.08
C ALA A 10 -4.23 -2.81 -2.88
N ARG A 11 -4.99 -1.71 -2.97
CA ARG A 11 -5.92 -1.25 -1.93
C ARG A 11 -6.86 -2.39 -1.46
N PHE A 12 -6.62 -2.93 -0.27
CA PHE A 12 -7.57 -3.77 0.44
C PHE A 12 -8.25 -3.00 1.56
N LYS A 13 -9.56 -3.20 1.72
CA LYS A 13 -10.33 -2.68 2.84
C LYS A 13 -10.22 -3.69 3.99
N VAL A 14 -9.41 -3.36 4.98
CA VAL A 14 -9.21 -4.20 6.18
C VAL A 14 -10.40 -4.04 7.12
N HIS A 15 -11.11 -5.13 7.43
CA HIS A 15 -12.07 -5.18 8.53
C HIS A 15 -11.33 -5.53 9.82
N ARG A 16 -11.55 -4.74 10.89
CA ARG A 16 -10.79 -4.83 12.15
C ARG A 16 -11.37 -5.82 13.18
N ASN A 17 -12.52 -6.43 12.94
CA ASN A 17 -13.03 -7.47 13.83
C ASN A 17 -12.37 -8.81 13.49
N GLY A 18 -11.44 -9.23 14.35
CA GLY A 18 -10.70 -10.50 14.23
C GLY A 18 -11.54 -11.75 14.50
N ASN A 19 -12.87 -11.66 14.47
CA ASN A 19 -13.74 -12.82 14.60
C ASN A 19 -14.35 -13.13 13.22
N ALA A 20 -13.77 -14.12 12.53
CA ALA A 20 -14.25 -14.57 11.23
C ALA A 20 -15.76 -14.93 11.26
N SER A 21 -16.24 -15.41 12.40
CA SER A 21 -17.64 -15.73 12.67
C SER A 21 -18.59 -14.52 12.63
N GLU A 22 -18.15 -13.33 13.07
CA GLU A 22 -18.96 -12.11 13.02
C GLU A 22 -19.00 -11.51 11.62
N VAL A 23 -17.86 -11.54 10.92
CA VAL A 23 -17.76 -11.09 9.52
C VAL A 23 -18.68 -11.96 8.64
N LEU A 24 -18.64 -13.28 8.80
CA LEU A 24 -19.53 -14.20 8.09
C LEU A 24 -21.01 -13.97 8.44
N LYS A 25 -21.36 -13.70 9.70
CA LYS A 25 -22.73 -13.34 10.10
C LYS A 25 -23.22 -12.04 9.47
N SER A 26 -22.36 -11.02 9.36
CA SER A 26 -22.70 -9.75 8.72
C SER A 26 -22.87 -9.87 7.20
N ILE A 27 -22.14 -10.77 6.55
CA ILE A 27 -22.26 -11.07 5.11
C ILE A 27 -23.52 -11.90 4.83
N ALA A 28 -23.86 -12.84 5.73
CA ALA A 28 -25.04 -13.69 5.60
C ALA A 28 -26.39 -12.94 5.69
N HIS A 29 -26.39 -11.71 6.23
CA HIS A 29 -27.59 -10.89 6.37
C HIS A 29 -27.80 -9.90 5.21
N MET A 30 -26.95 -9.92 4.18
CA MET A 30 -27.15 -9.15 2.95
C MET A 30 -28.02 -9.96 1.98
N ASP A 31 -29.16 -9.38 1.60
CA ASP A 31 -30.16 -9.92 0.70
C ASP A 31 -29.55 -10.58 -0.57
N ASN A 32 -30.10 -11.73 -0.94
CA ASN A 32 -29.56 -12.80 -1.79
C ASN A 32 -29.49 -12.44 -3.30
N SER A 33 -29.45 -11.15 -3.65
CA SER A 33 -29.38 -10.64 -5.02
C SER A 33 -27.94 -10.27 -5.45
N ASN A 34 -27.04 -9.97 -4.51
CA ASN A 34 -25.65 -9.58 -4.81
C ASN A 34 -24.65 -10.41 -3.99
N LYS A 35 -24.28 -11.59 -4.50
CA LYS A 35 -23.22 -12.42 -3.91
C LYS A 35 -21.89 -11.66 -3.96
N GLN A 36 -21.43 -11.15 -2.82
CA GLN A 36 -20.12 -10.52 -2.69
C GLN A 36 -19.07 -11.56 -2.29
N TYR A 37 -18.04 -11.71 -3.12
CA TYR A 37 -16.90 -12.58 -2.84
C TYR A 37 -15.82 -11.78 -2.11
N PHE A 38 -15.31 -12.34 -1.01
CA PHE A 38 -14.23 -11.76 -0.21
C PHE A 38 -13.07 -12.73 -0.12
N LEU A 39 -11.85 -12.19 -0.12
CA LEU A 39 -10.64 -12.97 0.16
C LEU A 39 -10.23 -12.75 1.61
N MET A 40 -10.20 -13.83 2.39
CA MET A 40 -9.66 -13.80 3.75
C MET A 40 -8.15 -13.96 3.67
N MET A 41 -7.42 -12.99 4.18
CA MET A 41 -5.95 -12.98 4.19
C MET A 41 -5.44 -12.69 5.60
N GLU A 42 -4.26 -13.20 5.91
CA GLU A 42 -3.59 -12.97 7.18
C GLU A 42 -3.27 -11.47 7.37
N ASN A 43 -3.50 -10.97 8.59
CA ASN A 43 -3.02 -9.65 8.97
C ASN A 43 -1.57 -9.72 9.47
N ILE A 44 -0.65 -9.63 8.53
CA ILE A 44 0.79 -9.49 8.73
C ILE A 44 1.24 -8.28 9.57
N THR A 45 0.38 -7.27 9.79
CA THR A 45 0.71 -6.12 10.65
C THR A 45 0.27 -6.33 12.11
N SER A 46 -0.45 -7.42 12.40
CA SER A 46 -1.09 -7.65 13.71
C SER A 46 -0.10 -7.80 14.87
N SER A 47 1.08 -8.37 14.62
CA SER A 47 2.14 -8.55 15.62
C SER A 47 2.90 -7.25 15.95
N TYR A 48 2.69 -6.18 15.19
CA TYR A 48 3.41 -4.91 15.37
C TYR A 48 2.57 -3.93 16.18
N ARG A 49 3.11 -3.44 17.30
CA ARG A 49 2.45 -2.39 18.10
C ARG A 49 2.30 -1.07 17.33
N ARG A 50 3.28 -0.76 16.48
CA ARG A 50 3.40 0.52 15.75
C ARG A 50 3.94 0.27 14.34
N PRO A 51 3.12 -0.30 13.44
CA PRO A 51 3.57 -0.71 12.12
C PRO A 51 3.91 0.52 11.25
N CYS A 52 5.10 0.50 10.68
CA CYS A 52 5.46 1.37 9.56
C CYS A 52 5.30 0.57 8.28
N VAL A 53 4.48 1.07 7.35
CA VAL A 53 4.08 0.35 6.15
C VAL A 53 4.44 1.20 4.94
N LEU A 54 5.14 0.60 3.98
CA LEU A 54 5.43 1.22 2.70
C LEU A 54 4.81 0.35 1.60
N ASP A 55 4.00 0.96 0.74
CA ASP A 55 3.42 0.35 -0.45
C ASP A 55 4.12 0.90 -1.70
N LEU A 56 4.95 0.06 -2.33
CA LEU A 56 5.59 0.36 -3.60
C LEU A 56 4.87 -0.39 -4.72
N LYS A 57 4.87 0.14 -5.94
CA LYS A 57 4.48 -0.59 -7.14
C LYS A 57 5.66 -0.72 -8.09
N MET A 58 5.98 -1.97 -8.41
CA MET A 58 7.09 -2.36 -9.27
C MET A 58 6.64 -2.60 -10.71
N GLY A 59 7.52 -2.36 -11.67
CA GLY A 59 7.35 -2.57 -13.11
C GLY A 59 7.16 -1.28 -13.90
N THR A 60 7.85 -1.18 -15.03
CA THR A 60 7.70 -0.12 -16.06
C THR A 60 6.42 -0.31 -16.89
N ARG A 61 5.91 -1.54 -16.96
CA ARG A 61 4.64 -1.91 -17.58
C ARG A 61 3.69 -2.45 -16.50
N GLN A 62 2.53 -1.79 -16.33
CA GLN A 62 1.56 -2.13 -15.27
C GLN A 62 0.29 -2.80 -15.77
N HIS A 63 0.15 -2.95 -17.10
CA HIS A 63 -1.00 -3.59 -17.73
C HIS A 63 -0.71 -5.01 -18.14
N GLY A 64 -1.66 -5.90 -17.80
CA GLY A 64 -1.68 -7.26 -18.31
C GLY A 64 -1.87 -7.30 -19.83
N ASP A 65 -1.65 -8.48 -20.39
CA ASP A 65 -1.87 -8.72 -21.82
C ASP A 65 -3.37 -8.67 -22.16
N ASP A 66 -4.21 -9.24 -21.29
CA ASP A 66 -5.68 -9.28 -21.45
C ASP A 66 -6.41 -8.00 -20.96
N ALA A 67 -5.69 -6.89 -20.79
CA ALA A 67 -6.31 -5.65 -20.31
C ALA A 67 -7.08 -4.95 -21.44
N THR A 68 -8.33 -4.55 -21.16
CA THR A 68 -9.11 -3.73 -22.11
C THR A 68 -8.37 -2.44 -22.46
N ALA A 69 -8.69 -1.85 -23.63
CA ALA A 69 -8.04 -0.63 -24.12
C ALA A 69 -8.10 0.51 -23.08
N GLU A 70 -9.24 0.71 -22.43
CA GLU A 70 -9.41 1.75 -21.41
C GLU A 70 -8.56 1.48 -20.17
N LYS A 71 -8.49 0.22 -19.74
CA LYS A 71 -7.69 -0.19 -18.58
C LYS A 71 -6.20 -0.03 -18.88
N ARG A 72 -5.76 -0.39 -20.09
CA ARG A 72 -4.41 -0.21 -20.59
C ARG A 72 -4.04 1.28 -20.60
N THR A 73 -4.81 2.14 -21.24
CA THR A 73 -4.55 3.59 -21.31
C THR A 73 -4.44 4.22 -19.92
N LYS A 74 -5.38 3.89 -19.01
CA LYS A 74 -5.34 4.39 -17.63
C LYS A 74 -4.10 3.94 -16.85
N GLN A 75 -3.57 2.76 -17.13
CA GLN A 75 -2.39 2.23 -16.44
C GLN A 75 -1.09 2.77 -17.04
N ILE A 76 -1.03 2.91 -18.36
CA ILE A 76 0.08 3.58 -19.05
C ILE A 76 0.21 5.02 -18.56
N ALA A 77 -0.89 5.79 -18.54
CA ALA A 77 -0.89 7.16 -18.05
C ALA A 77 -0.37 7.26 -16.61
N LYS A 78 -0.71 6.31 -15.73
CA LYS A 78 -0.17 6.26 -14.37
C LYS A 78 1.32 5.94 -14.31
N CYS A 79 1.83 5.10 -15.22
CA CYS A 79 3.26 4.80 -15.27
C CYS A 79 4.04 6.03 -15.72
N GLN A 80 3.59 6.65 -16.80
CA GLN A 80 4.21 7.83 -17.40
C GLN A 80 4.20 9.04 -16.47
N ALA A 81 3.11 9.25 -15.73
CA ALA A 81 3.00 10.34 -14.75
C ALA A 81 3.67 10.03 -13.40
N SER A 82 4.64 9.10 -13.34
CA SER A 82 5.30 8.72 -12.09
C SER A 82 6.71 8.22 -12.33
N THR A 83 7.46 7.99 -11.25
CA THR A 83 8.79 7.37 -11.28
C THR A 83 8.81 5.95 -11.85
N SER A 84 7.66 5.31 -12.09
CA SER A 84 7.63 3.96 -12.69
C SER A 84 8.12 3.92 -14.13
N ALA A 85 7.98 5.00 -14.90
CA ALA A 85 8.48 5.03 -16.27
C ALA A 85 10.02 4.99 -16.33
N THR A 86 10.69 5.67 -15.40
CA THR A 86 12.15 5.80 -15.38
C THR A 86 12.82 4.76 -14.48
N LEU A 87 12.34 4.60 -13.24
CA LEU A 87 12.95 3.74 -12.23
C LEU A 87 12.32 2.34 -12.16
N GLY A 88 11.20 2.12 -12.85
CA GLY A 88 10.46 0.87 -12.72
C GLY A 88 9.80 0.68 -11.35
N VAL A 89 9.73 1.71 -10.50
CA VAL A 89 9.07 1.67 -9.20
C VAL A 89 8.39 3.00 -8.89
N ARG A 90 7.26 2.99 -8.18
CA ARG A 90 6.62 4.20 -7.62
C ARG A 90 6.01 3.94 -6.25
N LEU A 91 5.94 4.98 -5.43
CA LEU A 91 5.28 4.95 -4.13
C LEU A 91 3.75 5.05 -4.29
N CYS A 92 3.02 4.13 -3.67
CA CYS A 92 1.56 4.08 -3.68
C CYS A 92 0.93 4.39 -2.32
N GLY A 93 1.68 4.22 -1.25
CA GLY A 93 1.29 4.61 0.08
C GLY A 93 2.46 4.48 1.04
N MET A 94 2.43 5.26 2.11
CA MET A 94 3.44 5.20 3.15
C MET A 94 2.79 5.58 4.47
N GLN A 95 3.11 4.85 5.52
CA GLN A 95 2.73 5.15 6.90
C GLN A 95 3.96 4.97 7.76
N VAL A 96 4.34 6.03 8.48
CA VAL A 96 5.51 6.02 9.35
C VAL A 96 5.13 6.54 10.71
N TYR A 97 5.47 5.76 11.72
CA TYR A 97 5.46 6.18 13.12
C TYR A 97 6.82 6.79 13.47
N ILE A 98 6.84 7.96 14.08
CA ILE A 98 8.04 8.64 14.58
C ILE A 98 8.08 8.43 16.11
N PRO A 99 9.05 7.67 16.66
CA PRO A 99 9.14 7.42 18.09
C PRO A 99 9.37 8.67 18.94
N GLU A 100 10.14 9.63 18.43
CA GLU A 100 10.55 10.85 19.13
C GLU A 100 9.35 11.72 19.50
N THR A 101 8.42 11.88 18.57
CA THR A 101 7.23 12.71 18.71
C THR A 101 5.99 11.89 19.05
N GLY A 102 6.08 10.56 18.96
CA GLY A 102 4.93 9.66 19.09
C GLY A 102 3.90 9.80 17.95
N THR A 103 4.20 10.53 16.88
CA THR A 103 3.25 10.82 15.80
C THR A 103 3.31 9.80 14.69
N CYS A 104 2.18 9.54 14.05
CA CYS A 104 2.10 8.76 12.83
C CYS A 104 1.65 9.66 11.67
N PHE A 105 2.39 9.66 10.57
CA PHE A 105 1.96 10.34 9.35
C PHE A 105 1.75 9.34 8.22
N ARG A 106 0.89 9.72 7.28
CA ARG A 106 0.54 8.90 6.12
C ARG A 106 0.69 9.71 4.84
N ARG A 107 1.33 9.10 3.83
CA ARG A 107 1.34 9.59 2.45
C ARG A 107 0.46 8.70 1.59
N ASP A 108 -0.28 9.33 0.69
CA ASP A 108 -1.18 8.63 -0.21
C ASP A 108 -0.57 8.44 -1.61
N LYS A 109 -1.34 7.77 -2.46
CA LYS A 109 -0.97 7.47 -3.85
C LYS A 109 -0.85 8.71 -4.74
N TYR A 110 -1.41 9.85 -4.35
CA TYR A 110 -1.34 11.08 -5.14
C TYR A 110 -0.02 11.78 -4.85
N TRP A 111 0.34 11.88 -3.57
CA TRP A 111 1.66 12.33 -3.15
C TRP A 111 2.78 11.46 -3.77
N GLY A 112 2.63 10.14 -3.76
CA GLY A 112 3.61 9.24 -4.37
C GLY A 112 3.77 9.38 -5.89
N ARG A 113 2.75 9.89 -6.61
CA ARG A 113 2.83 10.14 -8.06
C ARG A 113 3.51 11.46 -8.39
N SER A 114 3.42 12.46 -7.51
CA SER A 114 4.11 13.75 -7.70
C SER A 114 5.60 13.70 -7.37
N LEU A 115 6.13 12.55 -6.90
CA LEU A 115 7.54 12.42 -6.58
C LEU A 115 8.39 12.35 -7.84
N SER A 116 9.53 13.04 -7.80
CA SER A 116 10.65 12.82 -8.71
C SER A 116 11.51 11.65 -8.23
N GLU A 117 12.54 11.28 -9.00
CA GLU A 117 13.53 10.29 -8.57
C GLU A 117 14.20 10.64 -7.23
N ALA A 118 14.63 11.89 -7.06
CA ALA A 118 15.17 12.37 -5.80
C ALA A 118 14.11 12.30 -4.68
N GLY A 119 12.87 12.70 -4.97
CA GLY A 119 11.78 12.63 -4.01
C GLY A 119 11.46 11.19 -3.57
N LEU A 120 11.53 10.21 -4.47
CA LEU A 120 11.37 8.81 -4.11
C LEU A 120 12.51 8.33 -3.20
N ARG A 121 13.77 8.67 -3.53
CA ARG A 121 14.92 8.34 -2.68
C ARG A 121 14.79 8.94 -1.29
N ASP A 122 14.35 10.19 -1.20
CA ASP A 122 14.20 10.89 0.08
C ASP A 122 13.02 10.31 0.88
N ALA A 123 11.92 9.94 0.22
CA ALA A 123 10.81 9.23 0.86
C ALA A 123 11.23 7.86 1.42
N LEU A 124 12.07 7.12 0.69
CA LEU A 124 12.65 5.86 1.18
C LEU A 124 13.55 6.11 2.39
N ARG A 125 14.41 7.12 2.33
CA ARG A 125 15.24 7.52 3.48
C ARG A 125 14.38 7.88 4.68
N GLU A 126 13.32 8.66 4.51
CA GLU A 126 12.38 9.04 5.57
C GLU A 126 11.70 7.80 6.18
N PHE A 127 11.31 6.82 5.35
CA PHE A 127 10.73 5.56 5.82
C PHE A 127 11.68 4.77 6.74
N PHE A 128 12.96 4.71 6.37
CA PHE A 128 13.98 4.00 7.17
C PHE A 128 14.60 4.85 8.28
N ALA A 129 14.61 6.18 8.22
CA ALA A 129 15.41 7.02 9.10
C ALA A 129 14.88 7.16 10.53
N GLY A 130 13.59 6.87 10.75
CA GLY A 130 13.03 6.45 12.03
C GLY A 130 13.38 7.20 13.32
N GLY A 131 13.89 8.42 13.25
CA GLY A 131 14.26 9.24 14.42
C GLY A 131 15.75 9.46 14.65
N ARG A 132 16.59 8.42 14.55
CA ARG A 132 18.02 8.48 14.93
C ARG A 132 18.97 7.58 14.14
N GLY A 133 18.48 6.82 13.14
CA GLY A 133 19.30 5.90 12.35
C GLY A 133 18.47 5.06 11.38
N LEU A 134 19.13 4.39 10.43
CA LEU A 134 18.44 3.48 9.51
C LEU A 134 17.83 2.32 10.31
N ARG A 135 16.52 2.12 10.16
CA ARG A 135 15.81 0.93 10.63
C ARG A 135 16.34 -0.28 9.85
N ALA A 136 17.16 -1.09 10.50
CA ALA A 136 17.62 -2.40 10.03
C ALA A 136 16.74 -3.51 10.62
#